data_AF-A0A4S0Q5K0-F1
#
_entry.id   AF-A0A4S0Q5K0-F1
#
_cell.length_a   1.000
_cell.length_b   1.000
_cell.length_c   1.000
_cell.angle_alpha   90.00
_cell.angle_beta   90.00
_cell.angle_gamma   90.00
#
_symmetry.space_group_name_H-M   'P 1'
#
loop_
_entity.id
_entity.type
_entity.pdbx_description
1 polymer ?
#
loop_
_entity_poly.entity_id
_entity_poly.type
_entity_poly.pdbx_seq_one_letter_code
_entity_poly.pdbx_strand_id
1 'polypeptide(L)'
;LAPASALFVRPSRSIDRGNHYNWWAYVRGANWRHPRGPASGLKGFENHPVVHIAYEDAEAYASWAGKELPTEAEWEFAARGGLEGAEFAWGDDQIGSA
;
A
#
# COMPACT_ATOMS: atom_id res chain seq x y z
N LEU A 1 2.41 -21.32 12.39
CA LEU A 1 1.51 -20.23 11.95
C LEU A 1 1.59 -20.13 10.43
N ALA A 2 0.54 -19.68 9.73
CA ALA A 2 0.62 -19.40 8.30
C ALA A 2 0.34 -17.91 8.06
N PRO A 3 1.01 -17.27 7.08
CA PRO A 3 0.82 -15.85 6.81
C PRO A 3 -0.61 -15.58 6.35
N ALA A 4 -1.12 -14.38 6.60
CA ALA A 4 -2.45 -13.95 6.22
C ALA A 4 -2.50 -12.41 6.14
N SER A 5 -3.34 -11.88 5.26
CA SER A 5 -3.54 -10.44 5.10
C SER A 5 -4.97 -10.13 4.67
N ALA A 6 -5.40 -8.88 4.85
CA ALA A 6 -6.60 -8.35 4.24
C ALA A 6 -6.43 -8.24 2.71
N LEU A 7 -7.42 -8.70 1.96
CA LEU A 7 -7.55 -8.53 0.51
C LEU A 7 -8.79 -7.71 0.19
N PHE A 8 -8.69 -6.83 -0.79
CA PHE A 8 -9.85 -6.12 -1.32
C PHE A 8 -10.74 -7.11 -2.09
N VAL A 9 -11.97 -7.28 -1.64
CA VAL A 9 -12.96 -8.17 -2.24
C VAL A 9 -14.19 -7.35 -2.56
N ARG A 10 -14.56 -7.30 -3.84
CA ARG A 10 -15.83 -6.69 -4.26
C ARG A 10 -16.98 -7.50 -3.66
N PRO A 11 -17.85 -6.89 -2.83
CA PRO A 11 -19.03 -7.57 -2.31
C PRO A 11 -20.01 -7.91 -3.44
N SER A 12 -20.61 -9.09 -3.37
CA SER A 12 -21.64 -9.54 -4.33
C SER A 12 -23.04 -9.01 -4.00
N ARG A 13 -23.19 -8.34 -2.87
CA ARG A 13 -24.45 -7.77 -2.36
C ARG A 13 -24.27 -6.30 -2.02
N SER A 14 -25.39 -5.58 -1.88
CA SER A 14 -25.36 -4.24 -1.30
C SER A 14 -24.78 -4.30 0.12
N ILE A 15 -23.85 -3.38 0.39
CA ILE A 15 -23.20 -3.20 1.68
C ILE A 15 -23.29 -1.73 2.08
N ASP A 16 -23.19 -1.47 3.38
CA ASP A 16 -22.97 -0.11 3.85
C ASP A 16 -21.63 0.41 3.30
N ARG A 17 -21.71 1.50 2.52
CA ARG A 17 -20.57 2.15 1.89
C ARG A 17 -19.79 3.05 2.86
N GLY A 18 -20.39 3.41 4.00
CA GLY A 18 -19.72 4.19 5.06
C GLY A 18 -18.72 3.38 5.86
N ASN A 19 -18.92 2.06 5.95
CA ASN A 19 -17.98 1.15 6.59
C ASN A 19 -16.99 0.54 5.57
N HIS A 20 -15.77 1.09 5.55
CA HIS A 20 -14.71 0.66 4.62
C HIS A 20 -14.23 -0.79 4.86
N TYR A 21 -14.41 -1.37 6.04
CA TYR A 21 -14.04 -2.76 6.31
C TYR A 21 -14.85 -3.77 5.51
N ASN A 22 -16.05 -3.40 5.04
CA ASN A 22 -16.90 -4.29 4.24
C ASN A 22 -16.30 -4.64 2.86
N TRP A 23 -15.26 -3.94 2.44
CA TRP A 23 -14.53 -4.21 1.20
C TRP A 23 -13.31 -5.12 1.38
N TRP A 24 -13.01 -5.53 2.61
CA TRP A 24 -11.79 -6.27 2.94
C TRP A 24 -12.12 -7.61 3.60
N ALA A 25 -11.47 -8.67 3.13
CA ALA A 25 -11.55 -10.00 3.74
C ALA A 25 -10.18 -10.42 4.25
N TYR A 26 -10.12 -10.93 5.49
CA TYR A 26 -8.90 -11.52 6.02
C TYR A 26 -8.69 -12.91 5.43
N VAL A 27 -7.64 -13.08 4.61
CA VAL A 27 -7.40 -14.31 3.84
C VAL A 27 -6.10 -14.96 4.28
N ARG A 28 -6.22 -16.18 4.82
CA ARG A 28 -5.09 -17.05 5.13
C ARG A 28 -4.33 -17.39 3.84
N GLY A 29 -3.02 -17.27 3.87
CA GLY A 29 -2.09 -17.50 2.76
C GLY A 29 -1.91 -16.30 1.82
N ALA A 30 -2.63 -15.20 2.02
CA ALA A 30 -2.30 -13.93 1.37
C ALA A 30 -1.04 -13.32 2.02
N ASN A 31 -0.06 -12.94 1.20
CA ASN A 31 1.21 -12.33 1.59
C ASN A 31 1.88 -11.69 0.36
N TRP A 32 3.07 -11.13 0.53
CA TRP A 32 3.80 -10.44 -0.53
C TRP A 32 4.08 -11.30 -1.78
N ARG A 33 4.25 -12.63 -1.65
CA ARG A 33 4.41 -13.56 -2.80
C ARG A 33 3.09 -13.95 -3.46
N HIS A 34 2.00 -13.80 -2.72
CA HIS A 34 0.65 -14.19 -3.09
C HIS A 34 -0.34 -13.04 -2.87
N PRO A 35 -0.16 -11.88 -3.53
CA PRO A 35 -0.83 -10.62 -3.18
C PRO A 35 -2.32 -10.56 -3.53
N ARG A 36 -2.83 -11.56 -4.24
CA ARG A 36 -4.27 -11.72 -4.54
C ARG A 36 -4.84 -12.99 -3.92
N GLY A 37 -4.17 -13.54 -2.91
CA GLY A 37 -4.57 -14.75 -2.19
C GLY A 37 -3.73 -15.98 -2.55
N PRO A 38 -3.96 -17.12 -1.88
CA PRO A 38 -3.02 -18.25 -1.83
C PRO A 38 -2.66 -18.88 -3.18
N ALA A 39 -3.59 -18.81 -4.15
CA ALA A 39 -3.39 -19.35 -5.49
C ALA A 39 -2.77 -18.34 -6.47
N SER A 40 -2.56 -17.09 -6.04
CA SER A 40 -1.94 -16.05 -6.87
C SER A 40 -0.41 -16.15 -6.86
N GLY A 41 0.25 -15.33 -7.67
CA GLY A 41 1.70 -15.20 -7.71
C GLY A 41 2.13 -13.85 -8.27
N LEU A 42 3.43 -13.67 -8.43
CA LEU A 42 4.04 -12.38 -8.84
C LEU A 42 4.26 -12.22 -10.35
N LYS A 43 3.94 -13.23 -11.16
CA LYS A 43 4.15 -13.15 -12.62
C LYS A 43 3.39 -11.95 -13.21
N GLY A 44 4.12 -11.03 -13.83
CA GLY A 44 3.58 -9.77 -14.38
C GLY A 44 3.48 -8.62 -13.38
N PHE A 45 3.95 -8.80 -12.14
CA PHE A 45 3.96 -7.79 -11.07
C PHE A 45 5.37 -7.52 -10.53
N GLU A 46 6.41 -7.91 -11.27
CA GLU A 46 7.81 -7.86 -10.82
C GLU A 46 8.27 -6.43 -10.50
N ASN A 47 7.72 -5.43 -11.20
CA ASN A 47 8.03 -4.02 -11.01
C ASN A 47 6.94 -3.24 -10.24
N HIS A 48 5.95 -3.93 -9.67
CA HIS A 48 4.95 -3.29 -8.81
C HIS A 48 5.51 -3.10 -7.39
N PRO A 49 5.02 -2.09 -6.64
CA PRO A 49 5.37 -1.96 -5.24
C PRO A 49 4.93 -3.22 -4.47
N VAL A 50 5.82 -3.73 -3.62
CA VAL A 50 5.49 -4.86 -2.74
C VAL A 50 4.39 -4.46 -1.76
N VAL A 51 3.48 -5.39 -1.49
CA VAL A 51 2.32 -5.22 -0.58
C VAL A 51 2.28 -6.36 0.43
N HIS A 52 1.40 -6.27 1.43
CA HIS A 52 1.27 -7.24 2.54
C HIS A 52 2.56 -7.40 3.35
N ILE A 53 3.21 -6.28 3.62
CA ILE A 53 4.32 -6.17 4.55
C ILE A 53 3.85 -5.39 5.79
N ALA A 54 4.34 -5.80 6.95
CA ALA A 54 4.21 -5.00 8.16
C ALA A 54 5.26 -3.88 8.19
N TYR A 55 5.17 -2.98 9.17
CA TYR A 55 6.16 -1.92 9.35
C TYR A 55 7.55 -2.52 9.61
N GLU A 56 7.60 -3.55 10.45
CA GLU A 56 8.83 -4.26 10.84
C GLU A 56 9.49 -4.97 9.65
N ASP A 57 8.70 -5.44 8.67
CA ASP A 57 9.22 -6.02 7.44
C ASP A 57 9.91 -4.95 6.57
N ALA A 58 9.33 -3.74 6.50
CA ALA A 58 9.89 -2.63 5.76
C ALA A 58 11.20 -2.13 6.40
N GLU A 59 11.22 -2.03 7.73
CA GLU A 59 12.40 -1.61 8.50
C GLU A 59 13.54 -2.64 8.38
N ALA A 60 13.23 -3.94 8.52
CA ALA A 60 14.18 -5.02 8.33
C ALA A 60 14.78 -5.03 6.91
N TYR A 61 13.96 -4.79 5.88
CA TYR A 61 14.42 -4.67 4.51
C TYR A 61 15.33 -3.46 4.29
N ALA A 62 14.95 -2.29 4.83
CA ALA A 62 15.76 -1.08 4.73
C ALA A 62 17.14 -1.30 5.35
N SER A 63 17.19 -1.87 6.56
CA SER A 63 18.44 -2.20 7.26
C SER A 63 19.30 -3.18 6.46
N TRP A 64 18.72 -4.27 5.95
CA TRP A 64 19.43 -5.23 5.08
C TRP A 64 20.01 -4.56 3.82
N ALA A 65 19.30 -3.59 3.25
CA ALA A 65 19.72 -2.82 2.08
C ALA A 65 20.76 -1.72 2.40
N GLY A 66 21.18 -1.57 3.66
CA GLY A 66 22.08 -0.49 4.10
C GLY A 66 21.43 0.89 4.08
N LYS A 67 20.12 0.94 4.35
CA LYS A 67 19.28 2.15 4.34
C LYS A 67 18.46 2.24 5.64
N GLU A 68 17.62 3.26 5.71
CA GLU A 68 16.63 3.47 6.76
C GLU A 68 15.29 3.91 6.16
N LEU A 69 14.21 3.78 6.94
CA LEU A 69 12.93 4.37 6.56
C LEU A 69 12.99 5.89 6.79
N PRO A 70 12.40 6.70 5.89
CA PRO A 70 12.33 8.13 6.10
C PRO A 70 11.46 8.43 7.32
N THR A 71 11.82 9.49 8.04
CA THR A 71 10.90 10.14 8.97
C THR A 71 9.73 10.76 8.20
N GLU A 72 8.62 11.03 8.91
CA GLU A 72 7.47 11.73 8.31
C GLU A 72 7.88 13.07 7.67
N ALA A 73 8.74 13.84 8.35
CA ALA A 73 9.21 15.13 7.86
C ALA A 73 10.08 15.01 6.59
N GLU A 74 10.98 14.03 6.52
CA GLU A 74 11.76 13.76 5.30
C GLU A 74 10.89 13.28 4.15
N TRP A 75 9.90 12.43 4.45
CA TRP A 75 8.95 11.94 3.46
C TRP A 75 8.13 13.08 2.86
N GLU A 76 7.57 13.96 3.71
CA GLU A 76 6.82 15.13 3.27
C GLU A 76 7.70 16.10 2.46
N PHE A 77 8.90 16.41 2.95
CA PHE A 77 9.84 17.29 2.25
C PHE A 77 10.18 16.77 0.85
N ALA A 78 10.49 15.47 0.73
CA ALA A 78 10.76 14.84 -0.56
C ALA A 78 9.52 14.82 -1.47
N ALA A 79 8.34 14.51 -0.93
CA ALA A 79 7.09 14.47 -1.68
C ALA A 79 6.67 15.85 -2.21
N ARG A 80 6.95 16.93 -1.46
CA ARG A 80 6.67 18.31 -1.88
C ARG A 80 7.51 18.77 -3.07
N GLY A 81 8.67 18.16 -3.32
CA GLY A 81 9.47 18.46 -4.51
C GLY A 81 9.90 19.93 -4.65
N GLY A 82 10.03 20.66 -3.54
CA GLY A 82 10.36 22.09 -3.53
C GLY A 82 9.17 23.04 -3.60
N LEU A 83 7.93 22.54 -3.60
CA LEU A 83 6.72 23.36 -3.52
C LEU A 83 6.37 23.65 -2.05
N GLU A 84 6.27 24.93 -1.71
CA GLU A 84 5.84 25.38 -0.39
C GLU A 84 4.32 25.49 -0.33
N GLY A 85 3.71 24.85 0.67
CA GLY A 85 2.27 25.00 0.95
C GLY A 85 1.30 24.36 -0.04
N ALA A 86 1.80 23.74 -1.12
CA ALA A 86 0.95 23.07 -2.11
C ALA A 86 0.18 21.88 -1.50
N GLU A 87 -1.06 21.68 -1.98
CA GLU A 87 -1.91 20.57 -1.55
C GLU A 87 -1.40 19.21 -2.07
N PHE A 88 -0.90 19.17 -3.31
CA PHE A 88 -0.37 17.97 -3.93
C PHE A 88 1.12 18.10 -4.28
N ALA A 89 1.76 16.96 -4.54
CA ALA A 89 3.17 16.89 -4.95
C ALA A 89 3.47 17.61 -6.29
N TRP A 90 2.44 18.05 -7.01
CA TRP A 90 2.54 18.73 -8.31
C TRP A 90 1.88 20.13 -8.32
N GLY A 91 1.46 20.65 -7.16
CA GLY A 91 0.76 21.94 -7.04
C GLY A 91 -0.66 21.80 -6.51
N ASP A 92 -1.50 22.80 -6.77
CA ASP A 92 -2.86 22.89 -6.20
C ASP A 92 -3.95 22.38 -7.15
N ASP A 93 -3.59 22.07 -8.39
CA ASP A 93 -4.54 21.57 -9.38
C ASP A 93 -4.90 20.11 -9.08
N GLN A 94 -6.16 19.88 -8.74
CA GLN A 94 -6.71 18.54 -8.61
C GLN A 94 -6.80 17.89 -10.00
N ILE A 95 -6.10 16.77 -10.18
CA ILE A 95 -6.19 16.01 -11.44
C ILE A 95 -7.61 15.44 -11.57
N GLY A 96 -8.36 15.91 -12.57
CA GLY A 96 -9.70 15.42 -12.91
C GLY A 96 -10.87 16.40 -12.70
N SER A 97 -10.61 17.67 -12.35
CA SER A 97 -11.61 18.74 -12.39
C SER A 97 -11.61 19.45 -13.75
N ALA A 98 -12.23 18.85 -14.77
CA ALA A 98 -12.60 19.50 -16.03
C ALA A 98 -13.95 18.98 -16.50
#